data_AF-A0A2V9VJC2-F1
#
_entry.id   AF-A0A2V9VJC2-F1
#
_cell.length_a   1.000
_cell.length_b   1.000
_cell.length_c   1.000
_cell.angle_alpha   90.00
_cell.angle_beta   90.00
_cell.angle_gamma   90.00
#
_symmetry.space_group_name_H-M   'P 1'
#
loop_
_entity.id
_entity.type
_entity.pdbx_description
1 polymer ?
#
loop_
_entity_poly.entity_id
_entity_poly.type
_entity_poly.pdbx_seq_one_letter_code
_entity_poly.pdbx_strand_id
1 'polypeptide(L)'
;MRQNWIALVSSCVKLCVINPTHGSVVRHRDRSAWNGAEQVRQWGGDRVVLQGDNLHKDVEEALDGKKLSLVLDTVGGAPVGELAKSLKHGGSIVVYGMQSGQFPAMPPKEFIYGGLSLHGFWLINWIRNAPRREIKEIYQKLGDLVADGSLSAAVEHVYPLDQFKEAFKQSLQSNRSGKILFKFGSTDVAMISK
;
A
#
# COMPACT_ATOMS: atom_id res chain seq x y z
N MET A 1 6.30 13.04 19.78
CA MET A 1 6.51 11.58 19.83
C MET A 1 6.17 11.06 18.45
N ARG A 2 7.17 10.75 17.60
CA ARG A 2 6.93 10.34 16.21
C ARG A 2 6.17 9.02 16.22
N GLN A 3 4.90 9.01 15.83
CA GLN A 3 4.23 7.76 15.54
C GLN A 3 4.68 7.34 14.15
N ASN A 4 5.34 6.19 14.06
CA ASN A 4 5.86 5.65 12.81
C ASN A 4 4.67 5.09 12.00
N TRP A 5 4.24 5.84 10.99
CA TRP A 5 3.18 5.44 10.05
C TRP A 5 3.76 5.25 8.65
N ILE A 6 3.15 4.32 7.91
CA ILE A 6 3.66 3.73 6.67
C ILE A 6 2.76 4.14 5.51
N ALA A 7 3.35 4.48 4.36
CA ALA A 7 2.62 4.89 3.18
C ALA A 7 2.72 3.91 2.02
N LEU A 8 1.59 3.79 1.34
CA LEU A 8 1.28 2.96 0.19
C LEU A 8 0.99 3.88 -0.98
N VAL A 9 1.63 3.73 -2.15
CA VAL A 9 1.01 4.28 -3.37
C VAL A 9 1.00 3.40 -4.60
N SER A 10 -0.12 3.61 -5.29
CA SER A 10 -0.62 3.03 -6.53
C SER A 10 0.11 3.61 -7.74
N SER A 11 0.43 2.79 -8.74
CA SER A 11 -0.49 2.73 -9.90
C SER A 11 -1.30 1.45 -10.03
N CYS A 12 -0.95 0.36 -9.34
CA CYS A 12 -1.79 -0.86 -9.26
C CYS A 12 -1.58 -1.74 -8.01
N VAL A 13 -0.98 -1.23 -6.91
CA VAL A 13 -0.79 -1.83 -5.55
C VAL A 13 0.62 -2.40 -5.25
N LYS A 14 1.17 -2.06 -4.07
CA LYS A 14 2.48 -2.47 -3.53
C LYS A 14 2.34 -2.95 -2.08
N LEU A 15 3.08 -3.99 -1.71
CA LEU A 15 3.15 -4.55 -0.35
C LEU A 15 3.70 -3.55 0.67
N CYS A 16 3.05 -3.45 1.82
CA CYS A 16 3.52 -2.72 3.00
C CYS A 16 3.80 -3.71 4.13
N VAL A 17 4.97 -3.63 4.75
CA VAL A 17 5.31 -4.43 5.93
C VAL A 17 5.39 -3.51 7.14
N ILE A 18 4.69 -3.84 8.24
CA ILE A 18 4.59 -3.00 9.44
C ILE A 18 5.29 -3.67 10.61
N ASN A 19 6.20 -2.95 11.29
CA ASN A 19 6.70 -3.33 12.61
C ASN A 19 6.36 -2.24 13.63
N PRO A 20 5.61 -2.52 14.72
CA PRO A 20 5.20 -1.52 15.71
C PRO A 20 6.36 -0.90 16.50
N THR A 21 7.58 -1.41 16.39
CA THR A 21 8.74 -0.81 17.06
C THR A 21 9.66 -0.04 16.11
N HIS A 22 10.11 -0.56 14.95
CA HIS A 22 10.88 0.23 13.97
C HIS A 22 10.84 -0.43 12.57
N GLY A 23 10.58 0.38 11.52
CA GLY A 23 10.89 0.06 10.12
C GLY A 23 9.80 -0.67 9.34
N SER A 24 9.49 -0.14 8.16
CA SER A 24 8.67 -0.79 7.12
C SER A 24 9.49 -1.21 5.91
N VAL A 25 9.13 -2.34 5.27
CA VAL A 25 9.73 -2.82 4.02
C VAL A 25 8.72 -2.76 2.88
N VAL A 26 9.13 -2.22 1.73
CA VAL A 26 8.25 -2.01 0.56
C VAL A 26 8.81 -2.67 -0.70
N ARG A 27 7.94 -3.27 -1.53
CA ARG A 27 8.25 -4.04 -2.75
C ARG A 27 8.04 -3.29 -4.07
N HIS A 28 8.82 -3.66 -5.11
CA HIS A 28 8.58 -3.31 -6.52
C HIS A 28 8.99 -4.44 -7.49
N ARG A 29 8.33 -4.56 -8.66
CA ARG A 29 8.50 -5.67 -9.64
C ARG A 29 9.02 -5.27 -11.04
N ASP A 30 9.17 -4.00 -11.39
CA ASP A 30 9.66 -3.63 -12.74
C ASP A 30 10.95 -2.79 -12.70
N ARG A 31 11.87 -3.00 -13.65
CA ARG A 31 13.20 -2.34 -13.68
C ARG A 31 13.32 -1.28 -14.78
N SER A 32 12.35 -1.12 -15.68
CA SER A 32 12.45 -0.17 -16.78
C SER A 32 11.58 1.09 -16.56
N ALA A 33 12.28 2.21 -16.36
CA ALA A 33 11.81 3.61 -16.37
C ALA A 33 11.10 4.20 -15.13
N TRP A 34 10.73 3.44 -14.10
CA TRP A 34 10.15 4.00 -12.86
C TRP A 34 11.08 3.83 -11.64
N ASN A 35 11.42 4.94 -10.96
CA ASN A 35 12.12 4.90 -9.67
C ASN A 35 11.15 4.70 -8.50
N GLY A 36 10.40 3.60 -8.53
CA GLY A 36 9.40 3.29 -7.51
C GLY A 36 9.96 3.08 -6.10
N ALA A 37 11.28 2.88 -5.97
CA ALA A 37 11.95 2.79 -4.69
C ALA A 37 12.24 4.16 -4.07
N GLU A 38 12.70 5.13 -4.87
CA GLU A 38 12.87 6.52 -4.42
C GLU A 38 11.53 7.13 -4.02
N GLN A 39 10.48 6.92 -4.81
CA GLN A 39 9.16 7.45 -4.53
C GLN A 39 8.61 6.96 -3.17
N VAL A 40 8.83 5.69 -2.84
CA VAL A 40 8.45 5.13 -1.54
C VAL A 40 9.23 5.76 -0.40
N ARG A 41 10.53 6.02 -0.58
CA ARG A 41 11.33 6.73 0.42
C ARG A 41 10.81 8.14 0.64
N GLN A 42 10.42 8.83 -0.43
CA GLN A 42 9.80 10.16 -0.35
C GLN A 42 8.48 10.15 0.43
N TRP A 43 7.70 9.07 0.35
CA TRP A 43 6.48 8.91 1.15
C TRP A 43 6.72 8.44 2.60
N GLY A 44 7.98 8.31 3.02
CA GLY A 44 8.32 7.96 4.40
C GLY A 44 8.60 6.47 4.63
N GLY A 45 8.80 5.67 3.58
CA GLY A 45 9.26 4.29 3.76
C GLY A 45 10.68 4.24 4.31
N ASP A 46 10.86 3.69 5.51
CA ASP A 46 12.18 3.60 6.17
C ASP A 46 13.18 2.71 5.41
N ARG A 47 12.71 1.55 4.94
CA ARG A 47 13.52 0.56 4.22
C ARG A 47 12.77 0.14 2.96
N VAL A 48 13.48 0.09 1.84
CA VAL A 48 12.88 -0.28 0.55
C VAL A 48 13.71 -1.38 -0.07
N VAL A 49 13.06 -2.52 -0.31
CA VAL A 49 13.70 -3.74 -0.81
C VAL A 49 13.03 -4.14 -2.12
N LEU A 50 13.83 -4.20 -3.18
CA LEU A 50 13.35 -4.66 -4.47
C LEU A 50 13.16 -6.17 -4.45
N GLN A 51 12.09 -6.65 -5.09
CA GLN A 51 11.88 -8.08 -5.18
C GLN A 51 12.91 -8.68 -6.15
N GLY A 52 13.75 -9.57 -5.63
CA GLY A 52 14.66 -10.42 -6.39
C GLY A 52 14.54 -11.88 -5.97
N ASP A 53 15.48 -12.69 -6.46
CA ASP A 53 15.50 -14.14 -6.22
C ASP A 53 15.74 -14.49 -4.74
N ASN A 54 16.35 -13.58 -3.98
CA ASN A 54 16.73 -13.78 -2.57
C ASN A 54 15.99 -12.86 -1.60
N LEU A 55 14.70 -12.57 -1.87
CA LEU A 55 13.91 -11.58 -1.12
C LEU A 55 14.02 -11.71 0.41
N HIS A 56 14.01 -12.92 0.96
CA HIS A 56 14.15 -13.13 2.40
C HIS A 56 15.46 -12.53 2.95
N LYS A 57 16.59 -12.80 2.29
CA LYS A 57 17.91 -12.29 2.70
C LYS A 57 17.96 -10.77 2.58
N ASP A 58 17.49 -10.23 1.46
CA ASP A 58 17.46 -8.79 1.21
C ASP A 58 16.63 -8.06 2.29
N VAL A 59 15.54 -8.69 2.74
CA VAL A 59 14.70 -8.19 3.84
C VAL A 59 15.41 -8.29 5.18
N GLU A 60 16.08 -9.41 5.48
CA GLU A 60 16.82 -9.56 6.74
C GLU A 60 17.97 -8.57 6.87
N GLU A 61 18.72 -8.36 5.79
CA GLU A 61 19.78 -7.34 5.71
C GLU A 61 19.20 -5.94 5.94
N ALA A 62 18.09 -5.61 5.28
CA ALA A 62 17.45 -4.30 5.44
C ALA A 62 16.89 -4.07 6.85
N LEU A 63 16.60 -5.14 7.61
CA LEU A 63 16.06 -5.07 8.96
C LEU A 63 17.12 -5.06 10.06
N ASP A 64 18.41 -5.14 9.71
CA ASP A 64 19.53 -5.20 10.66
C ASP A 64 19.31 -6.31 11.72
N GLY A 65 18.84 -7.48 11.29
CA GLY A 65 18.56 -8.63 12.16
C GLY A 65 17.23 -8.56 12.93
N LYS A 66 16.43 -7.50 12.78
CA LYS A 66 15.07 -7.42 13.33
C LYS A 66 14.10 -8.29 12.54
N LYS A 67 13.00 -8.68 13.18
CA LYS A 67 11.92 -9.44 12.56
C LYS A 67 10.65 -8.60 12.42
N LEU A 68 9.89 -8.90 11.38
CA LEU A 68 8.63 -8.23 11.05
C LEU A 68 7.52 -8.68 11.99
N SER A 69 6.57 -7.79 12.30
CA SER A 69 5.37 -8.20 13.06
C SER A 69 4.16 -8.44 12.14
N LEU A 70 4.08 -7.73 11.03
CA LEU A 70 2.95 -7.75 10.10
C LEU A 70 3.40 -7.59 8.65
N VAL A 71 2.83 -8.38 7.75
CA VAL A 71 2.94 -8.25 6.29
C VAL A 71 1.56 -7.93 5.71
N LEU A 72 1.41 -6.84 4.96
CA LEU A 72 0.16 -6.48 4.26
C LEU A 72 0.27 -6.78 2.76
N ASP A 73 -0.22 -7.96 2.36
CA ASP A 73 -0.09 -8.53 1.01
C ASP A 73 -1.23 -8.26 0.04
N THR A 74 -0.83 -7.95 -1.19
CA THR A 74 -1.72 -7.62 -2.31
C THR A 74 -1.37 -8.39 -3.56
N VAL A 75 -0.25 -9.10 -3.54
CA VAL A 75 0.33 -9.74 -4.71
C VAL A 75 -0.09 -11.20 -4.74
N GLY A 76 0.06 -11.91 -3.64
CA GLY A 76 -0.05 -13.37 -3.57
C GLY A 76 1.20 -14.11 -4.07
N GLY A 77 1.08 -15.42 -4.23
CA GLY A 77 2.12 -16.30 -4.76
C GLY A 77 3.29 -16.59 -3.82
N ALA A 78 4.38 -17.12 -4.40
CA ALA A 78 5.61 -17.52 -3.71
C ALA A 78 6.29 -16.42 -2.87
N PRO A 79 6.26 -15.12 -3.24
CA PRO A 79 6.90 -14.08 -2.43
C PRO A 79 6.34 -14.01 -1.01
N VAL A 80 5.07 -14.38 -0.78
CA VAL A 80 4.48 -14.37 0.57
C VAL A 80 5.26 -15.31 1.50
N GLY A 81 5.63 -16.50 1.04
CA GLY A 81 6.44 -17.45 1.80
C GLY A 81 7.84 -16.94 2.12
N GLU A 82 8.48 -16.19 1.22
CA GLU A 82 9.80 -15.60 1.51
C GLU A 82 9.72 -14.53 2.61
N LEU A 83 8.65 -13.74 2.65
CA LEU A 83 8.45 -12.78 3.75
C LEU A 83 8.01 -13.41 5.05
N ALA A 84 7.31 -14.54 4.98
CA ALA A 84 6.90 -15.28 6.17
C ALA A 84 8.12 -15.64 7.03
N LYS A 85 9.25 -16.00 6.40
CA LYS A 85 10.53 -16.28 7.09
C LYS A 85 11.12 -15.07 7.83
N SER A 86 10.74 -13.86 7.42
CA SER A 86 11.17 -12.60 8.04
C SER A 86 10.22 -12.12 9.13
N LEU A 87 9.07 -12.78 9.35
CA LEU A 87 8.19 -12.51 10.48
C LEU A 87 8.77 -13.05 11.79
N LYS A 88 8.44 -12.38 12.89
CA LYS A 88 8.68 -12.88 14.25
C LYS A 88 7.71 -14.02 14.56
N HIS A 89 8.04 -14.81 15.58
CA HIS A 89 7.10 -15.80 16.10
C HIS A 89 5.77 -15.15 16.50
N GLY A 90 4.64 -15.73 16.08
CA GLY A 90 3.30 -15.15 16.29
C GLY A 90 2.96 -13.98 15.35
N GLY A 91 3.76 -13.73 14.32
CA GLY A 91 3.53 -12.67 13.35
C GLY A 91 2.33 -12.91 12.43
N SER A 92 1.84 -11.86 11.78
CA SER A 92 0.65 -11.93 10.93
C SER A 92 0.93 -11.53 9.48
N ILE A 93 0.21 -12.18 8.58
CA ILE A 93 0.11 -11.80 7.16
C ILE A 93 -1.35 -11.45 6.92
N VAL A 94 -1.62 -10.27 6.36
CA VAL A 94 -2.95 -9.81 5.96
C VAL A 94 -2.97 -9.67 4.45
N VAL A 95 -3.73 -10.52 3.79
CA VAL A 95 -3.94 -10.47 2.34
C VAL A 95 -5.20 -9.65 2.06
N TYR A 96 -5.05 -8.56 1.30
CA TYR A 96 -6.15 -7.65 0.95
C TYR A 96 -6.24 -7.37 -0.56
N GLY A 97 -5.45 -8.07 -1.36
CA GLY A 97 -5.51 -8.05 -2.82
C GLY A 97 -4.86 -9.31 -3.41
N MET A 98 -5.08 -9.54 -4.71
CA MET A 98 -4.54 -10.71 -5.42
C MET A 98 -4.07 -10.35 -6.83
N GLN A 99 -3.14 -9.40 -6.94
CA GLN A 99 -2.66 -8.86 -8.20
C GLN A 99 -1.99 -9.91 -9.11
N SER A 100 -1.36 -10.93 -8.52
CA SER A 100 -0.74 -12.01 -9.32
C SER A 100 -1.75 -13.06 -9.79
N GLY A 101 -2.98 -13.05 -9.26
CA GLY A 101 -3.95 -14.14 -9.43
C GLY A 101 -3.54 -15.46 -8.76
N GLN A 102 -2.40 -15.50 -8.06
CA GLN A 102 -1.91 -16.71 -7.39
C GLN A 102 -2.23 -16.67 -5.90
N PHE A 103 -2.59 -17.84 -5.35
CA PHE A 103 -2.73 -18.00 -3.91
C PHE A 103 -1.41 -17.73 -3.19
N PRO A 104 -1.43 -17.12 -1.99
CA PRO A 104 -0.27 -17.08 -1.11
C PRO A 104 0.30 -18.48 -0.91
N ALA A 105 1.58 -18.68 -1.24
CA ALA A 105 2.26 -19.96 -1.12
C ALA A 105 3.33 -19.86 -0.02
N MET A 106 3.21 -20.69 1.01
CA MET A 106 4.13 -20.69 2.15
C MET A 106 4.25 -22.06 2.82
N PRO A 107 5.42 -22.43 3.36
CA PRO A 107 5.62 -23.71 4.02
C PRO A 107 4.75 -23.87 5.28
N PRO A 108 4.09 -25.02 5.51
CA PRO A 108 3.28 -25.25 6.72
C PRO A 108 4.04 -25.07 8.04
N LYS A 109 5.36 -25.32 8.04
CA LYS A 109 6.23 -25.13 9.21
C LYS A 109 6.17 -23.71 9.79
N GLU A 110 5.91 -22.71 8.96
CA GLU A 110 5.81 -21.31 9.42
C GLU A 110 4.58 -21.11 10.31
N PHE A 111 3.48 -21.82 10.04
CA PHE A 111 2.30 -21.82 10.91
C PHE A 111 2.52 -22.68 12.17
N ILE A 112 3.00 -23.91 11.98
CA ILE A 112 3.09 -24.89 13.06
C ILE A 112 4.13 -24.48 14.12
N TYR A 113 5.32 -24.06 13.69
CA TYR A 113 6.43 -23.75 14.59
C TYR A 113 6.70 -22.25 14.71
N GLY A 114 6.43 -21.49 13.64
CA GLY A 114 6.53 -20.02 13.68
C GLY A 114 5.30 -19.36 14.32
N GLY A 115 4.20 -20.09 14.53
CA GLY A 115 2.97 -19.54 15.10
C GLY A 115 2.34 -18.45 14.24
N LEU A 116 2.65 -18.42 12.94
CA LEU A 116 2.14 -17.36 12.06
C LEU A 116 0.62 -17.46 11.86
N SER A 117 0.00 -16.33 11.53
CA SER A 117 -1.41 -16.26 11.17
C SER A 117 -1.60 -15.61 9.79
N LEU A 118 -2.47 -16.17 8.96
CA LEU A 118 -2.86 -15.60 7.66
C LEU A 118 -4.31 -15.11 7.73
N HIS A 119 -4.53 -13.83 7.42
CA HIS A 119 -5.83 -13.18 7.49
C HIS A 119 -6.21 -12.62 6.12
N GLY A 120 -7.47 -12.79 5.73
CA GLY A 120 -8.06 -12.03 4.62
C GLY A 120 -8.64 -10.72 5.13
N PHE A 121 -8.39 -9.61 4.44
CA PHE A 121 -9.02 -8.33 4.72
C PHE A 121 -9.67 -7.76 3.47
N TRP A 122 -10.97 -7.50 3.51
CA TRP A 122 -11.67 -6.77 2.46
C TRP A 122 -12.39 -5.58 3.07
N LEU A 123 -12.00 -4.37 2.64
CA LEU A 123 -12.53 -3.11 3.17
C LEU A 123 -14.06 -3.07 3.14
N ILE A 124 -14.69 -3.57 2.07
CA ILE A 124 -16.15 -3.57 1.94
C ILE A 124 -16.81 -4.51 2.96
N ASN A 125 -16.21 -5.66 3.25
CA ASN A 125 -16.72 -6.55 4.30
C ASN A 125 -16.63 -5.86 5.66
N TRP A 126 -15.50 -5.20 5.95
CA TRP A 126 -15.37 -4.47 7.21
C TRP A 126 -16.40 -3.33 7.31
N ILE A 127 -16.53 -2.48 6.29
CA ILE A 127 -17.52 -1.37 6.28
C ILE A 127 -18.95 -1.89 6.50
N ARG A 128 -19.31 -3.05 5.93
CA ARG A 128 -20.66 -3.62 6.05
C ARG A 128 -20.97 -4.16 7.44
N ASN A 129 -19.97 -4.63 8.17
CA ASN A 129 -20.16 -5.35 9.43
C ASN A 129 -19.72 -4.57 10.67
N ALA A 130 -18.85 -3.57 10.51
CA ALA A 130 -18.34 -2.77 11.62
C ALA A 130 -19.43 -1.86 12.21
N PRO A 131 -19.42 -1.62 13.52
CA PRO A 131 -20.29 -0.63 14.14
C PRO A 131 -20.08 0.76 13.51
N ARG A 132 -21.18 1.49 13.28
CA ARG A 132 -21.13 2.85 12.71
C ARG A 132 -20.18 3.79 13.46
N ARG A 133 -20.07 3.63 14.78
CA ARG A 133 -19.15 4.40 15.63
C ARG A 133 -17.69 4.18 15.22
N GLU A 134 -17.28 2.92 15.03
CA GLU A 134 -15.91 2.56 14.64
C GLU A 134 -15.57 3.11 13.25
N ILE A 135 -16.52 3.01 12.31
CA ILE A 135 -16.38 3.61 10.97
C ILE A 135 -16.15 5.12 11.11
N LYS A 136 -17.00 5.82 11.87
CA LYS A 136 -16.88 7.28 12.07
C LYS A 136 -15.52 7.65 12.66
N GLU A 137 -15.05 6.91 13.67
CA GLU A 137 -13.76 7.16 14.33
C GLU A 137 -12.58 6.99 13.37
N ILE A 138 -12.60 5.96 12.52
CA ILE A 138 -11.56 5.75 11.51
C ILE A 138 -11.58 6.86 10.45
N TYR A 139 -12.76 7.22 9.93
CA TYR A 139 -12.88 8.30 8.95
C TYR A 139 -12.48 9.66 9.52
N GLN A 140 -12.79 9.94 10.80
CA GLN A 140 -12.34 11.15 11.48
C GLN A 140 -10.81 11.17 11.54
N LYS A 141 -10.17 10.08 12.01
CA LYS A 141 -8.72 9.98 12.09
C LYS A 141 -8.05 10.14 10.71
N LEU A 142 -8.61 9.52 9.67
CA LEU A 142 -8.11 9.70 8.30
C LEU A 142 -8.26 11.15 7.84
N GLY A 143 -9.39 11.79 8.14
CA GLY A 143 -9.62 13.20 7.86
C GLY A 143 -8.62 14.12 8.55
N ASP A 144 -8.33 13.88 9.83
CA ASP A 144 -7.35 14.64 10.61
C ASP A 144 -5.94 14.52 10.00
N LEU A 145 -5.53 13.30 9.64
CA LEU A 145 -4.24 13.05 8.97
C LEU A 145 -4.15 13.71 7.59
N VAL A 146 -5.27 13.81 6.86
CA VAL A 146 -5.30 14.54 5.58
C VAL A 146 -5.23 16.05 5.82
N ALA A 147 -5.96 16.55 6.82
CA ALA A 147 -6.02 17.97 7.14
C ALA A 147 -4.67 18.52 7.63
N ASP A 148 -3.91 17.72 8.39
CA ASP A 148 -2.59 18.11 8.88
C ASP A 148 -1.43 17.80 7.88
N GLY A 149 -1.75 17.16 6.76
CA GLY A 149 -0.80 16.83 5.69
C GLY A 149 0.02 15.56 5.92
N SER A 150 -0.16 14.85 7.04
CA SER A 150 0.51 13.57 7.32
C SER A 150 0.09 12.46 6.35
N LEU A 151 -1.13 12.53 5.82
CA LEU A 151 -1.65 11.62 4.81
C LEU A 151 -2.02 12.41 3.55
N SER A 152 -1.36 12.10 2.44
CA SER A 152 -1.69 12.68 1.14
C SER A 152 -1.66 11.61 0.05
N ALA A 153 -2.30 11.92 -1.08
CA ALA A 153 -2.22 11.10 -2.27
C ALA A 153 -1.68 11.95 -3.42
N ALA A 154 -0.62 11.47 -4.08
CA ALA A 154 -0.11 12.12 -5.28
C ALA A 154 -1.21 12.15 -6.36
N VAL A 155 -1.45 13.33 -6.93
CA VAL A 155 -2.35 13.53 -8.07
C VAL A 155 -1.49 13.83 -9.27
N GLU A 156 -1.61 13.01 -10.30
CA GLU A 156 -0.86 13.19 -11.55
C GLU A 156 -1.56 14.18 -12.48
N HIS A 157 -2.87 14.00 -12.64
CA HIS A 157 -3.67 14.89 -13.47
C HIS A 157 -5.12 14.95 -12.98
N VAL A 158 -5.74 16.09 -13.25
CA VAL A 158 -7.16 16.32 -12.99
C VAL A 158 -7.83 16.67 -14.32
N TYR A 159 -8.72 15.80 -14.78
CA TYR A 159 -9.45 15.99 -16.02
C TYR A 159 -10.84 16.58 -15.77
N PRO A 160 -11.35 17.46 -16.64
CA PRO A 160 -12.79 17.67 -16.73
C PRO A 160 -13.48 16.39 -17.22
N LEU A 161 -14.77 16.24 -16.89
CA LEU A 161 -15.49 14.99 -17.15
C LEU A 161 -15.70 14.70 -18.65
N ASP A 162 -15.73 15.72 -19.50
CA ASP A 162 -15.83 15.59 -20.95
C ASP A 162 -14.58 14.95 -21.58
N GLN A 163 -13.42 15.04 -20.92
CA GLN A 163 -12.17 14.39 -21.30
C GLN A 163 -12.00 12.99 -20.67
N PHE A 164 -13.10 12.28 -20.40
CA PHE A 164 -13.04 10.96 -19.77
C PHE A 164 -12.22 9.94 -20.57
N LYS A 165 -12.23 10.02 -21.91
CA LYS A 165 -11.49 9.08 -22.76
C LYS A 165 -9.98 9.22 -22.55
N GLU A 166 -9.49 10.46 -22.51
CA GLU A 166 -8.10 10.82 -22.25
C GLU A 166 -7.72 10.43 -20.82
N ALA A 167 -8.58 10.75 -19.85
CA ALA A 167 -8.39 10.36 -18.45
C ALA A 167 -8.24 8.84 -18.29
N PHE A 168 -9.09 8.05 -18.95
CA PHE A 168 -8.99 6.59 -18.94
C PHE A 168 -7.73 6.10 -19.64
N LYS A 169 -7.41 6.64 -20.82
CA LYS A 169 -6.20 6.29 -21.57
C LYS A 169 -4.95 6.52 -20.71
N GLN A 170 -4.87 7.66 -20.02
CA GLN A 170 -3.76 7.93 -19.10
C GLN A 170 -3.80 7.00 -17.89
N SER A 171 -4.97 6.77 -17.28
CA SER A 171 -5.09 5.91 -16.09
C SER A 171 -4.64 4.47 -16.30
N LEU A 172 -4.69 3.97 -17.54
CA LEU A 172 -4.27 2.62 -17.92
C LEU A 172 -2.77 2.52 -18.22
N GLN A 173 -2.05 3.64 -18.30
CA GLN A 173 -0.60 3.63 -18.47
C GLN A 173 0.09 3.06 -17.23
N SER A 174 1.18 2.31 -17.46
CA SER A 174 2.11 1.91 -16.41
C SER A 174 2.94 3.11 -15.94
N ASN A 175 3.64 2.97 -14.80
CA ASN A 175 4.58 3.97 -14.29
C ASN A 175 4.01 5.37 -14.03
N ARG A 176 2.71 5.46 -13.69
CA ARG A 176 2.07 6.69 -13.23
C ARG A 176 2.68 7.19 -11.92
N SER A 177 2.83 8.51 -11.85
CA SER A 177 3.30 9.28 -10.70
C SER A 177 2.21 9.53 -9.65
N GLY A 178 0.93 9.35 -10.00
CA GLY A 178 -0.18 9.60 -9.09
C GLY A 178 -1.56 9.17 -9.62
N LYS A 179 -2.59 9.58 -8.88
CA LYS A 179 -3.99 9.34 -9.24
C LYS A 179 -4.43 10.29 -10.37
N ILE A 180 -5.28 9.76 -11.23
CA ILE A 180 -6.05 10.55 -12.20
C ILE A 180 -7.39 10.86 -11.55
N LEU A 181 -7.74 12.13 -11.45
CA LEU A 181 -8.99 12.58 -10.84
C LEU A 181 -9.89 13.23 -11.88
N PHE A 182 -11.18 13.23 -11.60
CA PHE A 182 -12.15 14.06 -12.33
C PHE A 182 -12.51 15.28 -11.50
N LYS A 183 -12.58 16.43 -12.17
CA LYS A 183 -13.22 17.64 -11.64
C LYS A 183 -14.65 17.70 -12.19
N PHE A 184 -15.61 17.76 -11.29
CA PHE A 184 -17.00 18.04 -11.63
C PHE A 184 -17.21 19.56 -11.51
N GLY A 185 -17.55 20.21 -12.64
CA GLY A 185 -17.91 21.63 -12.65
C GLY A 185 -16.73 22.60 -12.48
N SER A 186 -16.40 23.27 -13.57
CA SER A 186 -16.33 24.73 -13.55
C SER A 186 -17.00 25.20 -14.83
N THR A 187 -18.29 25.52 -14.75
CA THR A 187 -18.78 26.60 -15.59
C THR A 187 -17.94 27.81 -15.21
N ASP A 188 -17.38 28.52 -16.20
CA ASP A 188 -16.80 29.82 -15.96
C ASP A 188 -17.78 30.65 -15.14
N VAL A 189 -17.44 30.95 -13.88
CA VAL A 189 -18.03 32.11 -13.21
C VAL A 189 -17.27 33.33 -13.72
N ALA A 190 -17.39 33.56 -15.02
CA ALA A 190 -17.05 34.80 -15.68
C ALA A 190 -18.35 35.30 -16.31
N MET A 191 -18.73 36.52 -15.93
CA MET A 191 -19.86 37.31 -16.46
C MET A 191 -21.26 37.00 -15.91
N ILE A 192 -21.49 37.29 -14.63
CA ILE A 192 -22.63 38.17 -14.28
C ILE A 192 -22.03 39.41 -13.63
N SER A 193 -21.67 40.36 -14.48
CA SER A 193 -21.53 41.77 -14.13
C SER A 193 -22.92 42.40 -14.28
N LYS A 194 -23.29 43.16 -13.25
CA LYS A 194 -24.53 43.94 -13.01
C LYS A 194 -25.65 43.20 -12.31
#